data_AF-A0A839EFE3-F1
#
_entry.id   AF-A0A839EFE3-F1
#
_cell.length_a   1.000
_cell.length_b   1.000
_cell.length_c   1.000
_cell.angle_alpha   90.00
_cell.angle_beta   90.00
_cell.angle_gamma   90.00
#
_symmetry.space_group_name_H-M   'P 1'
#
loop_
_entity.id
_entity.type
_entity.pdbx_description
1 polymer ?
#
loop_
_entity_poly.entity_id
_entity_poly.type
_entity_poly.pdbx_seq_one_letter_code
_entity_poly.pdbx_strand_id
1 'polypeptide(L)'
;MTDRLLLLARGRHVGVALLGAGAAAALVVGVLAVPGPVITARPTTVEVTPVRATQSLVCGGPVLGLSRGPEPEIIAVGEPVRRSAGEGLVERAIGESDAVDGGAVIVELPAEAPADDVSATERQELDEPELRGLAVAECLPPAPTSWLVGGSTTTGRSSTIVLSNPGEVAATVDLSVWGADGPL
;
A
#
# COMPACT_ATOMS: atom_id res chain seq x y z
N MET A 1 26.22 79.33 -51.86
CA MET A 1 27.33 78.40 -51.56
C MET A 1 27.10 77.62 -50.25
N THR A 2 25.90 77.67 -49.66
CA THR A 2 25.57 77.17 -48.32
C THR A 2 24.77 75.86 -48.30
N ASP A 3 24.14 75.44 -49.41
CA ASP A 3 23.30 74.22 -49.45
C ASP A 3 24.09 72.90 -49.59
N ARG A 4 25.28 72.91 -50.22
CA ARG A 4 26.06 71.67 -50.44
C ARG A 4 26.70 71.13 -49.16
N LEU A 5 27.00 71.99 -48.18
CA LEU A 5 27.60 71.59 -46.90
C LEU A 5 26.59 70.96 -45.94
N LEU A 6 25.33 71.40 -45.97
CA LEU A 6 24.24 70.82 -45.14
C LEU A 6 23.80 69.43 -45.63
N LEU A 7 23.84 69.17 -46.94
CA LEU A 7 23.59 67.84 -47.53
C LEU A 7 24.67 66.82 -47.17
N LEU A 8 25.95 67.24 -47.16
CA LEU A 8 27.08 66.38 -46.76
C LEU A 8 27.10 66.11 -45.25
N ALA A 9 26.76 67.10 -44.41
CA ALA A 9 26.65 66.91 -42.97
C ALA A 9 25.49 65.96 -42.61
N ARG A 10 24.29 66.15 -43.20
CA ARG A 10 23.14 65.26 -42.99
C ARG A 10 23.39 63.84 -43.51
N GLY A 11 24.05 63.68 -44.66
CA GLY A 11 24.46 62.37 -45.17
C GLY A 11 25.43 61.63 -44.25
N ARG A 12 26.34 62.36 -43.59
CA ARG A 12 27.27 61.79 -42.62
C ARG A 12 26.58 61.36 -41.32
N HIS A 13 25.61 62.13 -40.83
CA HIS A 13 24.81 61.75 -39.65
C HIS A 13 23.90 60.54 -39.93
N VAL A 14 23.32 60.45 -41.14
CA VAL A 14 22.52 59.31 -41.58
C VAL A 14 23.40 58.06 -41.75
N GLY A 15 24.61 58.19 -42.33
CA GLY A 15 25.55 57.09 -42.47
C GLY A 15 26.04 56.53 -41.13
N VAL A 16 26.35 57.39 -40.16
CA VAL A 16 26.75 56.96 -38.81
C VAL A 16 25.58 56.28 -38.07
N ALA A 17 24.35 56.77 -38.22
CA ALA A 17 23.17 56.16 -37.61
C ALA A 17 22.87 54.77 -38.20
N LEU A 18 23.00 54.60 -39.52
CA LEU A 18 22.81 53.30 -40.18
C LEU A 18 23.89 52.28 -39.80
N LEU A 19 25.15 52.70 -39.70
CA LEU A 19 26.24 51.84 -39.21
C LEU A 19 26.01 51.42 -37.75
N GLY A 20 25.57 52.35 -36.89
CA GLY A 20 25.23 52.05 -35.51
C GLY A 20 24.06 51.06 -35.38
N ALA A 21 22.99 51.27 -36.15
CA ALA A 21 21.84 50.36 -36.18
C ALA A 21 22.21 48.97 -36.73
N GLY A 22 23.05 48.90 -37.76
CA GLY A 22 23.58 47.65 -38.30
C GLY A 22 24.43 46.89 -37.30
N ALA A 23 25.31 47.57 -36.57
CA ALA A 23 26.12 46.96 -35.51
C ALA A 23 25.26 46.44 -34.34
N ALA A 24 24.24 47.19 -33.93
CA ALA A 24 23.31 46.76 -32.87
C ALA A 24 22.48 45.54 -33.31
N ALA A 25 21.97 45.53 -34.54
CA ALA A 25 21.24 44.40 -35.08
C ALA A 25 22.14 43.14 -35.19
N ALA A 26 23.38 43.30 -35.63
CA ALA A 26 24.35 42.21 -35.69
C ALA A 26 24.66 41.62 -34.30
N LEU A 27 24.78 42.47 -33.27
CA LEU A 27 24.97 42.02 -31.88
C LEU A 27 23.77 41.24 -31.34
N VAL A 28 22.55 41.73 -31.57
CA VAL A 28 21.32 41.04 -31.14
C VAL A 28 21.20 39.68 -31.82
N VAL A 29 21.44 39.61 -33.13
CA VAL A 29 21.45 38.34 -33.87
C VAL A 29 22.54 37.41 -33.33
N GLY A 30 23.75 37.93 -33.05
CA GLY A 30 24.82 37.14 -32.44
C GLY A 30 24.46 36.55 -31.09
N VAL A 31 23.80 37.31 -30.21
CA VAL A 31 23.35 36.84 -28.89
C VAL A 31 22.24 35.79 -29.00
N LEU A 32 21.32 35.94 -29.96
CA LEU A 32 20.21 35.00 -30.15
C LEU A 32 20.62 33.73 -30.91
N ALA A 33 21.61 33.82 -31.80
CA ALA A 33 22.08 32.70 -32.62
C ALA A 33 23.08 31.80 -31.89
N VAL A 34 23.73 32.28 -30.82
CA VAL A 34 24.60 31.47 -29.98
C VAL A 34 23.74 30.75 -28.94
N PRO A 35 23.56 29.42 -29.03
CA PRO A 35 22.86 28.67 -28.00
C PRO A 35 23.60 28.84 -26.67
N GLY A 36 22.87 29.27 -25.64
CA GLY A 36 23.41 29.43 -24.29
C GLY A 36 23.91 28.11 -23.71
N PRO A 37 24.73 28.15 -22.64
CA PRO A 37 25.20 26.94 -22.00
C PRO A 37 24.02 26.15 -21.41
N VAL A 38 23.83 24.93 -21.89
CA VAL A 38 22.84 24.01 -21.32
C VAL A 38 23.46 23.34 -20.10
N ILE A 39 23.05 23.75 -18.90
CA ILE A 39 23.44 23.11 -17.65
C ILE A 39 22.56 21.88 -17.46
N THR A 40 23.04 20.70 -17.85
CA THR A 40 22.37 19.44 -17.53
C THR A 40 22.92 18.91 -16.20
N ALA A 41 22.17 19.05 -15.11
CA ALA A 41 22.47 18.33 -13.88
C ALA A 41 21.97 16.88 -14.04
N ARG A 42 22.88 15.92 -14.11
CA ARG A 42 22.51 14.49 -14.00
C ARG A 42 22.51 14.15 -12.51
N PRO A 43 21.36 13.74 -11.93
CA PRO A 43 21.34 13.33 -10.53
C PRO A 43 22.21 12.09 -10.36
N THR A 44 22.95 12.01 -9.26
CA THR A 44 23.65 10.78 -8.86
C THR A 44 22.60 9.76 -8.40
N THR A 45 22.53 8.63 -9.08
CA THR A 45 21.69 7.51 -8.66
C THR A 45 22.49 6.62 -7.71
N VAL A 46 21.86 6.20 -6.62
CA VAL A 46 22.38 5.15 -5.74
C VAL A 46 21.45 3.96 -5.89
N GLU A 47 22.02 2.81 -6.24
CA GLU A 47 21.29 1.56 -6.27
C GLU A 47 21.17 1.02 -4.84
N VAL A 48 19.93 0.80 -4.41
CA VAL A 48 19.62 0.22 -3.10
C VAL A 48 18.86 -1.07 -3.35
N THR A 49 19.50 -2.20 -3.07
CA THR A 49 18.83 -3.49 -3.04
C THR A 49 18.26 -3.70 -1.64
N PRO A 50 16.93 -3.70 -1.46
CA PRO A 50 16.34 -3.96 -0.16
C PRO A 50 16.66 -5.39 0.28
N VAL A 51 16.97 -5.56 1.55
CA VAL A 51 17.07 -6.88 2.17
C VAL A 51 15.67 -7.49 2.27
N ARG A 52 15.57 -8.79 2.04
CA ARG A 52 14.32 -9.54 2.22
C ARG A 52 13.95 -9.53 3.70
N ALA A 53 12.68 -9.30 3.98
CA ALA A 53 12.11 -9.44 5.32
C ALA A 53 11.43 -10.79 5.47
N THR A 54 11.29 -11.26 6.72
CA THR A 54 10.43 -12.40 7.06
C THR A 54 9.00 -12.08 6.64
N GLN A 55 8.39 -13.00 5.89
CA GLN A 55 6.97 -12.91 5.53
C GLN A 55 6.14 -13.62 6.59
N SER A 56 4.98 -13.06 6.93
CA SER A 56 4.09 -13.62 7.93
C SER A 56 2.66 -13.57 7.40
N LEU A 57 1.96 -14.69 7.48
CA LEU A 57 0.54 -14.84 7.17
C LEU A 57 -0.19 -15.31 8.42
N VAL A 58 -1.37 -14.76 8.68
CA VAL A 58 -2.22 -15.16 9.81
C VAL A 58 -3.45 -15.88 9.29
N CYS A 59 -3.64 -17.09 9.80
CA CYS A 59 -4.78 -17.94 9.52
C CYS A 59 -5.79 -17.81 10.68
N GLY A 60 -7.06 -17.58 10.36
CA GLY A 60 -8.08 -17.11 11.31
C GLY A 60 -8.59 -18.17 12.29
N GLY A 61 -8.36 -19.45 12.00
CA GLY A 61 -8.81 -20.54 12.86
C GLY A 61 -10.25 -21.00 12.56
N PRO A 62 -10.95 -21.60 13.53
CA PRO A 62 -12.20 -22.31 13.30
C PRO A 62 -13.36 -21.36 13.01
N VAL A 63 -14.36 -21.88 12.31
CA VAL A 63 -15.69 -21.27 12.27
C VAL A 63 -16.25 -21.21 13.68
N LEU A 64 -16.62 -19.99 14.08
CA LEU A 64 -17.20 -19.69 15.38
C LEU A 64 -18.73 -19.68 15.30
N GLY A 65 -19.36 -20.14 16.38
CA GLY A 65 -20.81 -20.13 16.56
C GLY A 65 -21.15 -19.80 18.01
N LEU A 66 -22.44 -19.96 18.33
CA LEU A 66 -22.97 -19.74 19.67
C LEU A 66 -23.48 -21.05 20.26
N SER A 67 -23.18 -21.30 21.53
CA SER A 67 -23.69 -22.45 22.27
C SER A 67 -25.20 -22.34 22.49
N ARG A 68 -25.86 -23.48 22.75
CA ARG A 68 -27.31 -23.53 23.02
C ARG A 68 -27.55 -23.33 24.51
N GLY A 69 -28.46 -22.44 24.87
CA GLY A 69 -28.87 -22.22 26.25
C GLY A 69 -29.47 -20.84 26.49
N PRO A 70 -29.91 -20.56 27.73
CA PRO A 70 -30.35 -19.22 28.12
C PRO A 70 -29.21 -18.18 28.10
N GLU A 71 -27.95 -18.63 28.17
CA GLU A 71 -26.72 -17.83 28.16
C GLU A 71 -25.77 -18.39 27.08
N PRO A 72 -25.91 -17.95 25.81
CA PRO A 72 -25.08 -18.47 24.72
C PRO A 72 -23.65 -17.93 24.82
N GLU A 73 -22.67 -18.83 24.63
CA GLU A 73 -21.23 -18.56 24.63
C GLU A 73 -20.64 -18.79 23.24
N ILE A 74 -19.53 -18.12 22.91
CA ILE A 74 -18.83 -18.35 21.63
C ILE A 74 -18.13 -19.71 21.69
N ILE A 75 -18.38 -20.55 20.68
CA ILE A 75 -17.77 -21.88 20.56
C ILE A 75 -17.18 -22.11 19.17
N ALA A 76 -16.14 -22.92 19.07
CA ALA A 76 -15.64 -23.44 17.81
C ALA A 76 -16.61 -24.54 17.32
N VAL A 77 -17.12 -24.39 16.09
CA VAL A 77 -18.11 -25.32 15.51
C VAL A 77 -17.44 -26.35 14.59
N GLY A 78 -16.11 -26.33 14.49
CA GLY A 78 -15.32 -27.41 13.93
C GLY A 78 -13.85 -27.03 13.85
N GLU A 79 -13.08 -27.83 13.13
CA GLU A 79 -11.62 -27.69 13.06
C GLU A 79 -11.16 -27.38 11.63
N PRO A 80 -10.41 -26.29 11.40
CA PRO A 80 -9.93 -25.95 10.08
C PRO A 80 -8.75 -26.84 9.68
N VAL A 81 -8.75 -27.27 8.42
CA VAL A 81 -7.60 -27.91 7.77
C VAL A 81 -6.82 -26.84 7.03
N ARG A 82 -5.58 -26.62 7.46
CA ARG A 82 -4.65 -25.69 6.79
C ARG A 82 -3.85 -26.36 5.68
N ARG A 83 -3.55 -25.58 4.65
CA ARG A 83 -2.55 -25.87 3.62
C ARG A 83 -1.65 -24.67 3.44
N SER A 84 -0.35 -24.88 3.54
CA SER A 84 0.69 -23.87 3.38
C SER A 84 1.72 -24.32 2.34
N ALA A 85 2.33 -23.35 1.66
CA ALA A 85 3.37 -23.57 0.66
C ALA A 85 4.45 -22.50 0.79
N GLY A 86 5.71 -22.94 0.72
CA GLY A 86 6.91 -22.14 0.97
C GLY A 86 7.97 -23.02 1.63
N GLU A 87 9.00 -23.42 0.87
CA GLU A 87 10.09 -24.21 1.43
C GLU A 87 10.79 -23.45 2.56
N GLY A 88 10.94 -24.08 3.72
CA GLY A 88 11.52 -23.46 4.92
C GLY A 88 10.53 -22.64 5.77
N LEU A 89 9.23 -22.70 5.48
CA LEU A 89 8.21 -22.09 6.35
C LEU A 89 8.17 -22.72 7.75
N VAL A 90 7.67 -21.95 8.70
CA VAL A 90 7.41 -22.36 10.09
C VAL A 90 5.98 -21.98 10.44
N GLU A 91 5.26 -22.87 11.14
CA GLU A 91 3.93 -22.58 11.67
C GLU A 91 3.95 -22.52 13.19
N ARG A 92 3.26 -21.53 13.77
CA ARG A 92 3.18 -21.31 15.22
C ARG A 92 1.78 -20.85 15.63
N ALA A 93 1.16 -21.59 16.55
CA ALA A 93 -0.13 -21.20 17.12
C ALA A 93 0.02 -19.96 18.01
N ILE A 94 -1.01 -19.10 18.02
CA ILE A 94 -1.11 -18.01 18.98
C ILE A 94 -1.62 -18.61 20.29
N GLY A 95 -0.71 -18.78 21.25
CA GLY A 95 -0.99 -19.47 22.52
C GLY A 95 -1.75 -18.62 23.55
N GLU A 96 -1.75 -17.30 23.39
CA GLU A 96 -2.54 -16.39 24.23
C GLU A 96 -3.79 -15.99 23.45
N SER A 97 -4.91 -16.65 23.75
CA SER A 97 -6.19 -16.41 23.10
C SER A 97 -7.30 -16.39 24.13
N ASP A 98 -8.14 -15.36 24.07
CA ASP A 98 -9.44 -15.29 24.71
C ASP A 98 -10.55 -15.84 23.80
N ALA A 99 -10.21 -16.25 22.58
CA ALA A 99 -11.09 -17.00 21.70
C ALA A 99 -11.15 -18.47 22.12
N VAL A 100 -12.14 -19.18 21.59
CA VAL A 100 -12.37 -20.61 21.82
C VAL A 100 -11.18 -21.45 21.34
N ASP A 101 -11.04 -22.66 21.89
CA ASP A 101 -10.02 -23.64 21.49
C ASP A 101 -9.91 -23.79 19.95
N GLY A 102 -8.68 -23.83 19.43
CA GLY A 102 -8.40 -23.90 17.99
C GLY A 102 -7.89 -22.59 17.36
N GLY A 103 -7.40 -21.64 18.17
CA GLY A 103 -7.05 -20.27 17.77
C GLY A 103 -6.16 -20.08 16.54
N ALA A 104 -6.05 -18.81 16.14
CA ALA A 104 -5.29 -18.37 14.97
C ALA A 104 -3.84 -18.90 14.98
N VAL A 105 -3.31 -19.14 13.78
CA VAL A 105 -1.94 -19.61 13.59
C VAL A 105 -1.21 -18.73 12.62
N ILE A 106 0.06 -18.54 12.89
CA ILE A 106 0.97 -17.73 12.10
C ILE A 106 1.79 -18.68 11.24
N VAL A 107 1.80 -18.43 9.94
CA VAL A 107 2.67 -19.08 8.97
C VAL A 107 3.74 -18.07 8.58
N GLU A 108 4.98 -18.34 8.97
CA GLU A 108 6.11 -17.46 8.73
C GLU A 108 7.08 -18.08 7.74
N LEU A 109 7.59 -17.27 6.82
CA LEU A 109 8.70 -17.62 5.95
C LEU A 109 9.88 -16.74 6.32
N PRO A 110 10.87 -17.29 7.06
CA PRO A 110 12.08 -16.57 7.44
C PRO A 110 12.77 -15.95 6.23
N ALA A 111 13.43 -14.80 6.42
CA ALA A 111 14.15 -14.10 5.35
C ALA A 111 15.19 -14.99 4.65
N GLU A 112 15.79 -15.93 5.39
CA GLU A 112 16.82 -16.86 4.96
C GLU A 112 16.26 -18.15 4.35
N ALA A 113 14.93 -18.31 4.33
CA ALA A 113 14.29 -19.50 3.77
C ALA A 113 14.52 -19.59 2.24
N PRO A 114 14.61 -20.82 1.69
CA PRO A 114 14.93 -21.05 0.28
C PRO A 114 13.81 -20.62 -0.69
N ALA A 115 12.54 -20.64 -0.26
CA ALA A 115 11.45 -20.15 -1.10
C ALA A 115 11.39 -18.61 -1.09
N ASP A 116 11.02 -18.03 -2.23
CA ASP A 116 10.86 -16.57 -2.38
C ASP A 116 9.58 -16.05 -1.71
N ASP A 117 8.50 -16.83 -1.75
CA ASP A 117 7.17 -16.44 -1.28
C ASP A 117 6.50 -17.53 -0.44
N VAL A 118 5.57 -17.11 0.41
CA VAL A 118 4.70 -17.99 1.20
C VAL A 118 3.24 -17.80 0.84
N SER A 119 2.49 -18.88 0.85
CA SER A 119 1.04 -18.87 0.77
C SER A 119 0.45 -19.84 1.78
N ALA A 120 -0.72 -19.50 2.32
CA ALA A 120 -1.45 -20.39 3.20
C ALA A 120 -2.96 -20.17 3.05
N THR A 121 -3.72 -21.25 3.24
CA THR A 121 -5.18 -21.27 3.17
C THR A 121 -5.73 -22.20 4.24
N GLU A 122 -6.93 -21.90 4.72
CA GLU A 122 -7.70 -22.75 5.61
C GLU A 122 -9.00 -23.16 4.95
N ARG A 123 -9.37 -24.43 5.14
CA ARG A 123 -10.65 -24.98 4.73
C ARG A 123 -11.31 -25.65 5.92
N GLN A 124 -12.61 -25.46 6.04
CA GLN A 124 -13.42 -26.16 7.01
C GLN A 124 -14.72 -26.63 6.39
N GLU A 125 -15.04 -27.90 6.64
CA GLU A 125 -16.29 -28.53 6.24
C GLU A 125 -17.11 -28.79 7.49
N LEU A 126 -18.37 -28.35 7.47
CA LEU A 126 -19.29 -28.42 8.58
C LEU A 126 -20.44 -29.33 8.19
N ASP A 127 -20.76 -30.31 9.03
CA ASP A 127 -21.91 -31.20 8.87
C ASP A 127 -22.66 -31.37 10.20
N GLU A 128 -23.06 -30.25 10.79
CA GLU A 128 -23.86 -30.22 12.01
C GLU A 128 -25.35 -30.00 11.69
N PRO A 129 -26.29 -30.41 12.56
CA PRO A 129 -27.73 -30.28 12.29
C PRO A 129 -28.19 -28.86 11.94
N GLU A 130 -27.60 -27.83 12.55
CA GLU A 130 -27.93 -26.43 12.31
C GLU A 130 -26.94 -25.68 11.40
N LEU A 131 -25.78 -26.27 11.12
CA LEU A 131 -24.72 -25.63 10.33
C LEU A 131 -24.05 -26.63 9.40
N ARG A 132 -24.35 -26.51 8.11
CA ARG A 132 -23.73 -27.31 7.05
C ARG A 132 -23.14 -26.43 5.98
N GLY A 133 -21.95 -26.76 5.53
CA GLY A 133 -21.32 -26.06 4.41
C GLY A 133 -19.82 -26.15 4.38
N LEU A 134 -19.24 -25.37 3.47
CA LEU A 134 -17.82 -25.24 3.24
C LEU A 134 -17.40 -23.79 3.43
N ALA A 135 -16.44 -23.56 4.33
CA ALA A 135 -15.74 -22.29 4.46
C ALA A 135 -14.30 -22.48 3.99
N VAL A 136 -13.82 -21.57 3.14
CA VAL A 136 -12.43 -21.53 2.70
C VAL A 136 -11.97 -20.08 2.76
N ALA A 137 -10.80 -19.85 3.34
CA ALA A 137 -10.18 -18.53 3.43
C ALA A 137 -8.69 -18.62 3.17
N GLU A 138 -8.14 -17.58 2.58
CA GLU A 138 -6.69 -17.36 2.54
C GLU A 138 -6.20 -16.83 3.88
N CYS A 139 -4.98 -17.22 4.28
CA CYS A 139 -4.29 -16.58 5.38
C CYS A 139 -3.68 -15.28 4.85
N LEU A 140 -3.87 -14.19 5.60
CA LEU A 140 -3.54 -12.85 5.13
C LEU A 140 -2.32 -12.29 5.87
N PRO A 141 -1.51 -11.44 5.23
CA PRO A 141 -0.48 -10.70 5.95
C PRO A 141 -1.13 -9.80 7.00
N PRO A 142 -0.52 -9.64 8.19
CA PRO A 142 -1.08 -8.77 9.22
C PRO A 142 -1.07 -7.31 8.76
N ALA A 143 -2.17 -6.61 9.02
CA ALA A 143 -2.34 -5.21 8.67
C ALA A 143 -2.60 -4.36 9.92
N PRO A 144 -1.98 -3.18 10.06
CA PRO A 144 -2.22 -2.28 11.18
C PRO A 144 -3.60 -1.58 11.11
N THR A 145 -4.25 -1.62 9.95
CA THR A 145 -5.57 -1.03 9.74
C THR A 145 -6.33 -1.85 8.72
N SER A 146 -7.59 -2.16 9.03
CA SER A 146 -8.48 -2.92 8.16
C SER A 146 -9.84 -2.23 8.09
N TRP A 147 -10.44 -2.22 6.90
CA TRP A 147 -11.81 -1.75 6.69
C TRP A 147 -12.67 -2.96 6.31
N LEU A 148 -13.71 -3.21 7.11
CA LEU A 148 -14.66 -4.28 6.87
C LEU A 148 -16.02 -3.68 6.54
N VAL A 149 -16.62 -4.13 5.44
CA VAL A 149 -18.01 -3.76 5.12
C VAL A 149 -18.91 -4.79 5.76
N GLY A 150 -19.69 -4.36 6.76
CA GLY A 150 -20.67 -5.22 7.41
C GLY A 150 -21.75 -5.70 6.44
N GLY A 151 -22.21 -6.95 6.62
CA GLY A 151 -23.40 -7.46 5.95
C GLY A 151 -24.68 -6.93 6.61
N SER A 152 -25.84 -7.29 6.04
CA SER A 152 -27.16 -6.89 6.59
C SER A 152 -27.31 -7.18 8.09
N THR A 153 -27.64 -6.19 8.91
CA THR A 153 -27.89 -6.36 10.35
C THR A 153 -29.38 -6.63 10.66
N THR A 154 -30.11 -7.25 9.72
CA THR A 154 -31.50 -7.65 9.96
C THR A 154 -31.59 -8.53 11.21
N THR A 155 -32.64 -8.36 12.00
CA THR A 155 -32.88 -9.14 13.23
C THR A 155 -32.65 -10.63 12.98
N GLY A 156 -31.83 -11.25 13.84
CA GLY A 156 -31.43 -12.66 13.72
C GLY A 156 -30.11 -12.89 12.98
N ARG A 157 -29.39 -11.85 12.54
CA ARG A 157 -28.03 -11.96 12.00
C ARG A 157 -27.02 -11.39 12.99
N SER A 158 -26.03 -12.20 13.36
CA SER A 158 -24.85 -11.78 14.12
C SER A 158 -23.63 -11.67 13.20
N SER A 159 -22.64 -10.91 13.61
CA SER A 159 -21.31 -10.86 12.99
C SER A 159 -20.26 -10.98 14.08
N THR A 160 -19.23 -11.76 13.80
CA THR A 160 -18.11 -11.98 14.72
C THR A 160 -16.85 -11.45 14.06
N ILE A 161 -16.05 -10.69 14.80
CA ILE A 161 -14.73 -10.21 14.37
C ILE A 161 -13.70 -10.94 15.23
N VAL A 162 -12.78 -11.64 14.59
CA VAL A 162 -11.62 -12.24 15.25
C VAL A 162 -10.43 -11.34 14.99
N LEU A 163 -9.77 -10.90 16.06
CA LEU A 163 -8.57 -10.08 16.01
C LEU A 163 -7.40 -10.93 16.49
N SER A 164 -6.33 -10.95 15.71
CA SER A 164 -5.13 -11.73 16.01
C SER A 164 -3.91 -10.84 15.93
N ASN A 165 -3.13 -10.83 17.01
CA ASN A 165 -1.84 -10.14 17.06
C ASN A 165 -0.72 -11.17 16.87
N PRO A 166 -0.07 -11.22 15.69
CA PRO A 166 1.03 -12.15 15.48
C PRO A 166 2.35 -11.72 16.13
N GLY A 167 2.43 -10.46 16.60
CA GLY A 167 3.61 -9.89 17.22
C GLY A 167 3.77 -10.28 18.69
N GLU A 168 5.00 -10.20 19.19
CA GLU A 168 5.33 -10.49 20.60
C GLU A 168 4.95 -9.36 21.56
N VAL A 169 4.63 -8.17 21.02
CA VAL A 169 4.24 -6.99 21.80
C VAL A 169 2.72 -6.87 21.79
N ALA A 170 2.12 -6.63 22.95
CA ALA A 170 0.69 -6.40 23.08
C ALA A 170 0.22 -5.26 22.16
N ALA A 171 -0.90 -5.48 21.47
CA ALA A 171 -1.52 -4.52 20.59
C ALA A 171 -2.72 -3.86 21.29
N THR A 172 -2.83 -2.53 21.16
CA THR A 172 -4.06 -1.79 21.49
C THR A 172 -4.88 -1.65 20.21
N VAL A 173 -6.14 -2.06 20.24
CA VAL A 173 -7.03 -2.02 19.07
C VAL A 173 -8.11 -0.97 19.25
N ASP A 174 -8.21 -0.05 18.29
CA ASP A 174 -9.32 0.89 18.17
C ASP A 174 -10.35 0.33 17.18
N LEU A 175 -11.49 -0.14 17.68
CA LEU A 175 -12.61 -0.60 16.86
C LEU A 175 -13.67 0.49 16.79
N SER A 176 -13.98 0.93 15.57
CA SER A 176 -15.09 1.85 15.28
C SER A 176 -16.08 1.16 14.37
N VAL A 177 -17.37 1.33 14.66
CA VAL A 177 -18.45 0.70 13.90
C VAL A 177 -19.40 1.80 13.42
N TRP A 178 -19.83 1.69 12.16
CA TRP A 178 -20.71 2.67 11.52
C TRP A 178 -21.93 1.97 10.93
N GLY A 179 -23.10 2.56 11.16
CA GLY A 179 -24.36 2.23 10.51
C GLY A 179 -24.73 3.23 9.41
N ALA A 180 -25.91 3.06 8.82
CA ALA A 180 -26.39 3.93 7.75
C ALA A 180 -26.54 5.40 8.16
N ASP A 181 -26.80 5.65 9.45
CA ASP A 181 -27.05 6.98 10.02
C ASP A 181 -25.82 7.60 10.70
N GLY A 182 -24.65 6.93 10.68
CA GLY A 182 -23.42 7.41 11.33
C GLY A 182 -22.75 6.36 12.23
N PRO A 183 -21.84 6.77 13.13
CA PRO A 183 -21.24 5.87 14.13
C PRO A 183 -22.32 5.18 15.00
N LEU A 184 -22.12 3.89 15.29
CA LEU A 184 -22.99 3.12 16.20
C LEU A 184 -22.64 3.37 17.68
#